data_AF-A0A3L8AZL0-F1
#
_entry.id   AF-A0A3L8AZL0-F1
#
_cell.length_a   1.000
_cell.length_b   1.000
_cell.length_c   1.000
_cell.angle_alpha   90.00
_cell.angle_beta   90.00
_cell.angle_gamma   90.00
#
_symmetry.space_group_name_H-M   'P 1'
#
loop_
_entity.id
_entity.type
_entity.pdbx_description
1 polymer ?
#
loop_
_entity_poly.entity_id
_entity_poly.type
_entity_poly.pdbx_seq_one_letter_code
_entity_poly.pdbx_strand_id
1 'polypeptide(L)'
;MSECSWYDAFEKRMNALGAPVPGGFFDTYDKALTTVGALVAAANLNPGISAAAALSVAEVGAGGVIVTLSAIGAAGYAGLAAGSMMMAAIDNSICITASKRATPQSVSAFLRSNGIYDTLLVEAEIMRNPRIMALS
;
A
#
# COMPACT_ATOMS: atom_id res chain seq x y z
N MET A 1 16.64 -5.77 -1.60
CA MET A 1 15.96 -4.51 -1.96
C MET A 1 14.50 -4.89 -2.09
N SER A 2 13.64 -4.45 -1.17
CA SER A 2 12.22 -4.79 -1.22
C SER A 2 11.66 -4.26 -2.53
N GLU A 3 11.12 -5.14 -3.35
CA GLU A 3 10.33 -4.76 -4.51
C GLU A 3 9.24 -3.81 -4.00
N CYS A 4 9.14 -2.60 -4.57
CA CYS A 4 8.09 -1.63 -4.22
C CYS A 4 6.74 -2.14 -4.78
N SER A 5 6.34 -3.34 -4.36
CA SER A 5 5.09 -3.98 -4.74
C SER A 5 4.01 -3.47 -3.80
N TRP A 6 2.96 -2.91 -4.39
CA TRP A 6 1.77 -2.51 -3.65
C TRP A 6 1.17 -3.69 -2.86
N TYR A 7 1.18 -4.88 -3.46
CA TYR A 7 0.62 -6.09 -2.84
C TYR A 7 1.37 -6.47 -1.57
N ASP A 8 2.70 -6.43 -1.57
CA ASP A 8 3.52 -6.78 -0.40
C ASP A 8 3.27 -5.82 0.77
N ALA A 9 3.14 -4.52 0.47
CA ALA A 9 2.79 -3.51 1.46
C ALA A 9 1.37 -3.71 2.00
N PHE A 10 0.42 -4.07 1.14
CA PHE A 10 -0.95 -4.38 1.50
C PHE A 10 -1.05 -5.62 2.40
N GLU A 11 -0.43 -6.73 1.98
CA GLU A 11 -0.42 -7.99 2.71
C GLU A 11 0.22 -7.82 4.10
N LYS A 12 1.34 -7.10 4.19
CA LYS A 12 2.01 -6.82 5.47
C LYS A 12 1.10 -6.05 6.44
N ARG A 13 0.34 -5.06 5.95
CA ARG A 13 -0.57 -4.26 6.78
C ARG A 13 -1.79 -5.06 7.23
N MET A 14 -2.37 -5.83 6.32
CA MET A 14 -3.49 -6.73 6.62
C MET A 14 -3.11 -7.79 7.66
N ASN A 15 -1.93 -8.40 7.51
CA ASN A 15 -1.39 -9.35 8.49
C ASN A 15 -1.11 -8.69 9.85
N ALA A 16 -0.64 -7.43 9.88
CA ALA A 16 -0.45 -6.69 11.13
C ALA A 16 -1.77 -6.39 11.86
N LEU A 17 -2.88 -6.32 11.13
CA LEU A 17 -4.23 -6.14 11.67
C LEU A 17 -4.93 -7.47 12.01
N GLY A 18 -4.23 -8.60 11.86
CA GLY A 18 -4.79 -9.94 12.09
C GLY A 18 -5.85 -10.35 11.06
N ALA A 19 -5.89 -9.67 9.92
CA ALA A 19 -6.85 -9.88 8.85
C ALA A 19 -6.11 -10.50 7.65
N PRO A 20 -5.95 -11.82 7.57
CA PRO A 20 -5.17 -12.43 6.50
C PRO A 20 -5.81 -12.17 5.12
N VAL A 21 -4.96 -12.03 4.11
CA VAL A 21 -5.36 -11.80 2.73
C VAL A 21 -5.49 -13.15 2.02
N PRO A 22 -6.69 -13.56 1.58
CA PRO A 22 -6.81 -14.73 0.73
C PRO A 22 -6.22 -14.43 -0.65
N GLY A 23 -5.23 -15.22 -1.06
CA GLY A 23 -4.63 -15.11 -2.39
C GLY A 23 -5.66 -15.33 -3.49
N GLY A 24 -5.53 -14.62 -4.61
CA GLY A 24 -6.50 -14.63 -5.72
C GLY A 24 -7.41 -13.40 -5.74
N PHE A 25 -7.81 -12.92 -4.57
CA PHE A 25 -8.78 -11.82 -4.39
C PHE A 25 -8.18 -10.42 -4.36
N PHE A 26 -6.95 -10.30 -3.89
CA PHE A 26 -6.30 -9.01 -3.63
C PHE A 26 -4.98 -8.85 -4.39
N ASP A 27 -4.66 -9.76 -5.32
CA ASP A 27 -3.37 -9.79 -6.02
C ASP A 27 -3.06 -8.48 -6.78
N THR A 28 -4.12 -7.78 -7.22
CA THR A 28 -4.00 -6.50 -7.93
C THR A 28 -4.93 -5.48 -7.31
N TYR A 29 -4.62 -4.20 -7.50
CA TYR A 29 -5.44 -3.09 -7.01
C TYR A 29 -6.88 -3.16 -7.51
N ASP A 30 -7.09 -3.45 -8.81
CA ASP A 30 -8.42 -3.56 -9.40
C ASP A 30 -9.20 -4.75 -8.84
N LYS A 31 -8.58 -5.92 -8.73
CA LYS A 31 -9.21 -7.07 -8.08
C LYS A 31 -9.59 -6.74 -6.64
N ALA A 32 -8.67 -6.17 -5.87
CA ALA A 32 -8.92 -5.79 -4.50
C ALA A 32 -10.09 -4.80 -4.37
N LEU A 33 -10.22 -3.83 -5.28
CA LEU A 33 -11.36 -2.91 -5.31
C LEU A 33 -12.67 -3.64 -5.60
N THR A 34 -12.68 -4.56 -6.57
CA THR A 34 -13.87 -5.36 -6.87
C THR A 34 -14.26 -6.24 -5.68
N THR A 35 -13.28 -6.84 -4.99
CA THR A 35 -13.51 -7.68 -3.81
C THR A 35 -14.06 -6.87 -2.64
N VAL A 36 -13.50 -5.68 -2.36
CA VAL A 36 -14.03 -4.77 -1.33
C VAL A 36 -15.45 -4.34 -1.68
N GLY A 37 -15.71 -3.98 -2.94
CA GLY A 37 -17.06 -3.65 -3.41
C GLY A 37 -18.06 -4.79 -3.20
N ALA A 38 -17.65 -6.03 -3.51
CA ALA A 38 -18.47 -7.22 -3.28
C ALA A 38 -18.73 -7.48 -1.78
N LEU A 39 -17.73 -7.31 -0.93
CA LEU A 39 -17.87 -7.43 0.53
C LEU A 39 -18.84 -6.39 1.10
N VAL A 40 -18.76 -5.13 0.64
CA VAL A 40 -19.68 -4.07 1.06
C VAL A 40 -21.10 -4.36 0.56
N ALA A 41 -21.26 -4.79 -0.69
CA ALA A 41 -22.55 -5.17 -1.23
C ALA A 41 -23.18 -6.34 -0.47
N ALA A 42 -22.38 -7.37 -0.16
CA ALA A 42 -22.81 -8.50 0.66
C ALA A 42 -23.21 -8.06 2.07
N ALA A 43 -22.45 -7.18 2.69
CA ALA A 43 -22.78 -6.63 4.00
C ALA A 43 -24.05 -5.76 4.00
N ASN A 44 -24.32 -5.04 2.91
CA ASN A 44 -25.58 -4.28 2.76
C ASN A 44 -26.79 -5.20 2.61
N LEU A 45 -26.64 -6.32 1.91
CA LEU A 45 -27.70 -7.32 1.76
C LEU A 45 -27.94 -8.10 3.05
N ASN A 46 -26.86 -8.43 3.78
CA ASN A 46 -26.93 -9.10 5.06
C ASN A 46 -25.84 -8.57 6.01
N PRO A 47 -26.17 -7.71 6.97
CA PRO A 47 -25.17 -7.09 7.86
C PRO A 47 -24.49 -8.09 8.80
N GLY A 48 -25.06 -9.28 8.98
CA GLY A 48 -24.47 -10.37 9.77
C GLY A 48 -23.58 -11.31 8.96
N ILE A 49 -23.41 -11.10 7.65
CA ILE A 49 -22.61 -12.00 6.83
C ILE A 49 -21.12 -11.90 7.23
N SER A 50 -20.48 -13.04 7.44
CA SER A 50 -19.05 -13.08 7.68
C SER A 50 -18.27 -12.79 6.39
N ALA A 51 -17.07 -12.24 6.52
CA ALA A 51 -16.18 -12.02 5.39
C ALA A 51 -15.85 -13.34 4.68
N ALA A 52 -15.71 -14.42 5.46
CA ALA A 52 -15.58 -15.78 4.95
C ALA A 52 -16.72 -16.19 4.01
N ALA A 53 -17.96 -15.99 4.43
CA ALA A 53 -19.14 -16.35 3.65
C ALA A 53 -19.33 -15.43 2.43
N ALA A 54 -18.92 -14.17 2.51
CA ALA A 54 -18.96 -13.26 1.39
C ALA A 54 -17.90 -13.61 0.31
N LEU A 55 -16.73 -14.09 0.73
CA LEU A 55 -15.61 -14.43 -0.16
C LEU A 55 -15.68 -15.88 -0.68
N SER A 56 -16.30 -16.80 0.06
CA SER A 56 -16.44 -18.20 -0.34
C SER A 56 -17.32 -18.42 -1.57
N VAL A 57 -18.22 -17.47 -1.85
CA VAL A 57 -19.05 -17.47 -3.07
C VAL A 57 -18.20 -17.22 -4.33
N ALA A 58 -17.03 -16.61 -4.17
CA ALA A 58 -16.23 -16.10 -5.29
C ALA A 58 -15.02 -16.97 -5.67
N GLU A 59 -14.46 -17.81 -4.78
CA GLU A 59 -13.43 -18.79 -5.17
C GLU A 59 -13.52 -20.13 -4.40
N VAL A 60 -13.50 -21.23 -5.16
CA VAL A 60 -13.37 -22.60 -4.67
C VAL A 60 -11.88 -22.92 -4.55
N GLY A 61 -11.30 -22.86 -3.34
CA GLY A 61 -9.91 -23.28 -3.11
C GLY A 61 -9.18 -22.65 -1.91
N ALA A 62 -9.64 -21.51 -1.40
CA ALA A 62 -8.97 -20.76 -0.31
C ALA A 62 -9.39 -21.19 1.12
N GLY A 63 -9.72 -22.47 1.32
CA GLY A 63 -10.42 -22.96 2.52
C GLY A 63 -9.76 -22.61 3.86
N GLY A 64 -8.42 -22.58 3.94
CA GLY A 64 -7.71 -22.25 5.18
C GLY A 64 -7.81 -20.79 5.61
N VAL A 65 -7.74 -19.84 4.67
CA VAL A 65 -7.81 -18.39 4.94
C VAL A 65 -9.26 -17.92 5.10
N ILE A 66 -10.21 -18.58 4.44
CA ILE A 66 -11.64 -18.31 4.61
C ILE A 66 -12.08 -18.62 6.05
N VAL A 67 -11.57 -19.67 6.70
CA VAL A 67 -11.99 -20.03 8.06
C VAL A 67 -11.61 -18.96 9.10
N THR A 68 -10.45 -18.32 8.99
CA THR A 68 -10.02 -17.27 9.93
C THR A 68 -10.84 -15.98 9.78
N LEU A 69 -11.38 -15.74 8.58
CA LEU A 69 -12.27 -14.61 8.28
C LEU A 69 -13.71 -14.80 8.77
N SER A 70 -14.06 -15.98 9.31
CA SER A 70 -15.42 -16.29 9.76
C SER A 70 -15.85 -15.46 10.98
N ALA A 71 -14.89 -15.07 11.82
CA ALA A 71 -15.12 -14.23 12.99
C ALA A 71 -15.23 -12.73 12.65
N ILE A 72 -14.85 -12.32 11.44
CA ILE A 72 -14.88 -10.93 10.99
C ILE A 72 -16.11 -10.73 10.10
N GLY A 73 -16.93 -9.74 10.42
CA GLY A 73 -18.05 -9.35 9.55
C GLY A 73 -17.54 -8.82 8.21
N ALA A 74 -18.29 -9.04 7.12
CA ALA A 74 -17.89 -8.61 5.78
C ALA A 74 -17.64 -7.09 5.70
N ALA A 75 -18.47 -6.28 6.36
CA ALA A 75 -18.26 -4.82 6.46
C ALA A 75 -16.97 -4.45 7.19
N GLY A 76 -16.68 -5.14 8.30
CA GLY A 76 -15.45 -4.92 9.08
C GLY A 76 -14.21 -5.25 8.26
N TYR A 77 -14.23 -6.39 7.56
CA TYR A 77 -13.13 -6.79 6.69
C TYR A 77 -12.98 -5.86 5.48
N ALA A 78 -14.08 -5.41 4.86
CA ALA A 78 -14.04 -4.42 3.79
C ALA A 78 -13.37 -3.11 4.23
N GLY A 79 -13.66 -2.63 5.44
CA GLY A 79 -13.03 -1.43 6.00
C GLY A 79 -11.52 -1.61 6.23
N LEU A 80 -11.12 -2.75 6.80
CA LEU A 80 -9.71 -3.09 7.01
C LEU A 80 -8.95 -3.20 5.68
N ALA A 81 -9.54 -3.86 4.69
CA ALA A 81 -8.98 -3.97 3.36
C ALA A 81 -8.84 -2.58 2.71
N ALA A 82 -9.91 -1.78 2.63
CA ALA A 82 -9.87 -0.46 2.02
C ALA A 82 -8.82 0.47 2.67
N GLY A 83 -8.75 0.51 4.01
CA GLY A 83 -7.75 1.30 4.73
C GLY A 83 -6.31 0.82 4.45
N SER A 84 -6.10 -0.49 4.41
CA SER A 84 -4.79 -1.07 4.09
C SER A 84 -4.40 -0.80 2.64
N MET A 85 -5.35 -0.80 1.70
CA MET A 85 -5.10 -0.48 0.28
C MET A 85 -4.66 0.97 0.09
N MET A 86 -5.29 1.92 0.80
CA MET A 86 -4.89 3.33 0.77
C MET A 86 -3.47 3.52 1.30
N MET A 87 -3.15 2.91 2.45
CA MET A 87 -1.84 3.02 3.04
C MET A 87 -0.76 2.31 2.21
N ALA A 88 -1.06 1.17 1.60
CA ALA A 88 -0.17 0.49 0.68
C ALA A 88 0.10 1.32 -0.58
N ALA A 89 -0.87 2.08 -1.08
CA ALA A 89 -0.67 3.00 -2.20
C ALA A 89 0.27 4.15 -1.82
N ILE A 90 0.13 4.69 -0.61
CA ILE A 90 1.03 5.71 -0.06
C ILE A 90 2.44 5.13 0.09
N ASP A 91 2.59 3.98 0.73
CA ASP A 91 3.89 3.32 0.93
C ASP A 91 4.57 3.03 -0.42
N ASN A 92 3.82 2.57 -1.42
CA ASN A 92 4.35 2.34 -2.76
C ASN A 92 4.81 3.65 -3.41
N SER A 93 4.02 4.72 -3.33
CA SER A 93 4.41 6.04 -3.88
C SER A 93 5.68 6.61 -3.22
N ILE A 94 5.81 6.44 -1.90
CA ILE A 94 7.00 6.82 -1.14
C ILE A 94 8.17 5.92 -1.51
N CYS A 95 7.96 4.60 -1.66
CA CYS A 95 9.00 3.65 -2.07
C CYS A 95 9.52 3.95 -3.48
N ILE A 96 8.66 4.27 -4.44
CA ILE A 96 9.06 4.72 -5.79
C ILE A 96 9.84 6.03 -5.71
N THR A 97 9.44 6.95 -4.84
CA THR A 97 10.11 8.24 -4.65
C THR A 97 11.45 8.10 -3.93
N ALA A 98 11.56 7.20 -2.97
CA ALA A 98 12.78 6.93 -2.20
C ALA A 98 13.76 6.01 -2.96
N SER A 99 13.24 5.09 -3.79
CA SER A 99 14.05 4.24 -4.68
C SER A 99 14.62 5.00 -5.86
N LYS A 100 13.98 6.12 -6.26
CA LYS A 100 14.70 7.21 -6.92
C LYS A 100 15.68 7.79 -5.89
N ARG A 101 16.87 7.19 -5.80
CA ARG A 101 17.99 7.70 -5.00
C ARG A 101 18.00 9.22 -5.12
N ALA A 102 17.96 9.91 -3.99
CA ALA A 102 18.34 11.32 -3.89
C ALA A 102 19.82 11.43 -4.32
N THR A 103 20.03 11.45 -5.62
CA THR A 103 21.32 11.73 -6.23
C THR A 103 21.55 13.23 -6.10
N PRO A 104 22.81 13.69 -6.00
CA PRO A 104 23.11 15.12 -6.03
C PRO A 104 22.49 15.83 -7.25
N GLN A 105 22.26 15.10 -8.35
CA GLN A 105 21.53 15.55 -9.53
C GLN A 105 20.03 15.81 -9.28
N SER A 106 19.34 14.93 -8.54
CA SER A 106 17.93 15.13 -8.19
C SER A 106 17.72 16.25 -7.16
N VAL A 107 18.62 16.37 -6.18
CA VAL A 107 18.59 17.43 -5.17
C VAL A 107 18.90 18.78 -5.82
N SER A 108 19.91 18.85 -6.69
CA SER A 108 20.21 20.07 -7.44
C SER A 108 19.08 20.45 -8.42
N ALA A 109 18.42 19.48 -9.07
CA ALA A 109 17.25 19.76 -9.91
C ALA A 109 16.08 20.33 -9.09
N PHE A 110 15.79 19.78 -7.91
CA PHE A 110 14.75 20.28 -7.02
C PHE A 110 15.06 21.69 -6.51
N LEU A 111 16.29 21.93 -6.03
CA LEU A 111 16.75 23.23 -5.55
C LEU A 111 16.75 24.30 -6.65
N ARG A 112 17.08 23.92 -7.90
CA ARG A 112 16.99 24.81 -9.07
C ARG A 112 15.53 25.12 -9.44
N SER A 113 14.66 24.11 -9.46
CA SER A 113 13.25 24.29 -9.83
C SER A 113 12.46 25.14 -8.83
N ASN A 114 12.88 25.16 -7.56
CA ASN A 114 12.30 25.99 -6.51
C ASN A 114 13.09 27.30 -6.28
N GLY A 115 14.09 27.60 -7.12
CA GLY A 115 14.84 28.86 -7.09
C GLY A 115 15.71 29.07 -5.85
N ILE A 116 16.06 28.00 -5.14
CA ILE A 116 16.77 28.08 -3.84
C ILE A 116 18.30 28.24 -4.04
N TYR A 117 18.86 27.70 -5.13
CA TYR A 117 20.30 27.83 -5.46
C TYR A 117 20.58 27.92 -6.97
N ASP A 118 21.52 28.80 -7.36
CA ASP A 118 22.06 28.87 -8.73
C ASP A 118 23.17 27.83 -8.94
N THR A 119 23.21 27.31 -10.16
CA THR A 119 23.81 26.07 -10.65
C THR A 119 25.29 25.81 -10.31
N LEU A 120 26.05 26.83 -9.90
CA LEU A 120 27.50 26.78 -9.70
C LEU A 120 27.96 26.58 -8.25
N LEU A 121 27.08 26.75 -7.24
CA LEU A 121 27.47 26.64 -5.83
C LEU A 121 26.95 25.38 -5.13
N VAL A 122 25.97 24.69 -5.73
CA VAL A 122 25.31 23.52 -5.12
C VAL A 122 26.29 22.37 -4.86
N GLU A 123 27.17 22.05 -5.81
CA GLU A 123 28.13 20.94 -5.65
C GLU A 123 29.21 21.26 -4.62
N ALA A 124 29.64 22.53 -4.53
CA ALA A 124 30.60 22.98 -3.54
C ALA A 124 30.00 22.97 -2.12
N GLU A 125 28.75 23.40 -1.97
CA GLU A 125 28.01 23.38 -0.68
C GLU A 125 27.72 21.95 -0.22
N ILE A 126 27.33 21.06 -1.14
CA ILE A 126 27.07 19.64 -0.87
C ILE A 126 28.35 18.92 -0.41
N MET A 127 29.51 19.24 -0.99
CA MET A 127 30.79 18.71 -0.52
C MET A 127 31.21 19.29 0.84
N ARG A 128 30.87 20.56 1.11
CA ARG A 128 31.23 21.24 2.37
C ARG A 128 30.32 20.88 3.54
N ASN A 129 29.10 20.43 3.26
CA ASN A 129 28.12 20.07 4.28
C ASN A 129 27.36 18.79 3.90
N PRO A 130 27.91 17.60 4.23
CA PRO A 130 27.32 16.31 3.83
C PRO A 130 25.94 16.06 4.44
N ARG A 131 25.53 16.85 5.43
CA ARG A 131 24.19 16.81 6.03
C ARG A 131 23.07 17.19 5.07
N ILE A 132 23.36 17.93 4.00
CA ILE A 132 22.35 18.32 3.00
C ILE A 132 21.81 17.08 2.26
N MET A 133 22.62 16.03 2.09
CA MET A 133 22.18 14.75 1.51
C MET A 133 21.31 13.91 2.46
N ALA A 134 21.26 14.23 3.75
CA ALA A 134 20.51 13.47 4.75
C ALA A 134 19.13 14.07 5.07
N LEU A 135 18.82 15.24 4.50
CA LEU A 135 17.55 15.95 4.66
C LEU A 135 16.55 15.69 3.52
N SER A 136 16.95 14.90 2.50
CA SER A 136 16.11 14.48 1.38
C SER A 136 15.49 13.12 1.60
#